data_AF-A0A2X2JWL0-F1
#
_entry.id   AF-A0A2X2JWL0-F1
#
_cell.length_a   1.000
_cell.length_b   1.000
_cell.length_c   1.000
_cell.angle_alpha   90.00
_cell.angle_beta   90.00
_cell.angle_gamma   90.00
#
_symmetry.space_group_name_H-M   'P 1'
#
loop_
_entity.id
_entity.type
_entity.pdbx_description
1 polymer ?
#
loop_
_entity_poly.entity_id
_entity_poly.type
_entity_poly.pdbx_seq_one_letter_code
_entity_poly.pdbx_strand_id
1 'polypeptide(L)'
;MFFAKRAQLIECLENKGFEMLQVDDPLKLLIKYEGFTGHDIQNWFMNAHIYLELADDYQALAILPLWHHDDTYLFDSLLRKIEDMILPKKSVSKVKQTQLLTTEGNYKPKRFEYVTWCDLKKAKGKVLARHIVPYPPGIPIIFKGETITENMIELVNEYLETGMIVEGIKNNKILVEDDKMSAFITFEGPEGSGKTL
;
A
#
# COMPACT_ATOMS: atom_id res chain seq x y z
N MET A 1 14.47 29.85 6.47
CA MET A 1 13.03 30.13 6.32
C MET A 1 12.20 28.85 6.41
N PHE A 2 12.49 27.84 5.57
CA PHE A 2 11.81 26.54 5.60
C PHE A 2 11.60 25.96 7.01
N PHE A 3 12.67 25.77 7.79
CA PHE A 3 12.56 25.17 9.13
C PHE A 3 11.71 25.99 10.12
N ALA A 4 11.71 27.32 10.00
CA ALA A 4 10.89 28.17 10.86
C ALA A 4 9.39 28.01 10.53
N LYS A 5 9.03 28.05 9.23
CA LYS A 5 7.66 27.80 8.77
C LYS A 5 7.22 26.36 9.07
N ARG A 6 8.12 25.39 8.93
CA ARG A 6 7.87 24.00 9.31
C ARG A 6 7.52 23.88 10.79
N ALA A 7 8.30 24.51 11.67
CA ALA A 7 8.04 24.51 13.11
C ALA A 7 6.67 25.13 13.44
N GLN A 8 6.34 26.28 12.83
CA GLN A 8 5.04 26.94 12.99
C GLN A 8 3.87 26.06 12.52
N LEU A 9 4.03 25.38 11.38
CA LEU A 9 3.00 24.46 10.87
C LEU A 9 2.80 23.28 11.82
N ILE A 10 3.88 22.68 12.31
CA ILE A 10 3.80 21.58 13.29
C ILE A 10 3.09 22.05 14.56
N GLU A 11 3.49 23.20 15.11
CA GLU A 11 2.84 23.77 16.30
C GLU A 11 1.34 24.02 16.08
N CYS A 12 0.95 24.58 14.94
CA CYS A 12 -0.45 24.78 14.56
C CYS A 12 -1.23 23.44 14.51
N LEU A 13 -0.64 22.40 13.91
CA LEU A 13 -1.23 21.07 13.84
C LEU A 13 -1.36 20.41 15.23
N GLU A 14 -0.32 20.49 16.07
CA GLU A 14 -0.30 19.94 17.44
C GLU A 14 -1.35 20.62 18.33
N ASN A 15 -1.45 21.95 18.24
CA ASN A 15 -2.46 22.72 18.96
C ASN A 15 -3.89 22.33 18.54
N LYS A 16 -4.07 21.84 17.31
CA LYS A 16 -5.34 21.32 16.81
C LYS A 16 -5.62 19.87 17.22
N GLY A 17 -4.64 19.20 17.83
CA GLY A 17 -4.73 17.84 18.33
C GLY A 17 -4.20 16.78 17.38
N PHE A 18 -3.59 17.16 16.25
CA PHE A 18 -2.87 16.20 15.40
C PHE A 18 -1.55 15.76 16.05
N GLU A 19 -1.08 14.59 15.66
CA GLU A 19 0.20 14.03 16.06
C GLU A 19 1.08 13.84 14.83
N MET A 20 2.32 14.32 14.89
CA MET A 20 3.23 14.26 13.74
C MET A 20 4.30 13.19 13.98
N LEU A 21 4.42 12.24 13.06
CA LEU A 21 5.57 11.34 13.05
C LEU A 21 6.70 12.02 12.27
N GLN A 22 7.83 12.26 12.95
CA GLN A 22 9.03 12.79 12.33
C GLN A 22 9.79 11.65 11.65
N VAL A 23 10.09 11.84 10.37
CA VAL A 23 10.93 10.95 9.57
C VAL A 23 12.23 11.66 9.18
N ASP A 24 13.19 10.93 8.64
CA ASP A 24 14.53 11.47 8.33
C ASP A 24 14.48 12.67 7.37
N ASP A 25 13.56 12.65 6.40
CA ASP A 25 13.36 13.75 5.45
C ASP A 25 12.42 14.82 6.01
N PRO A 26 12.90 16.05 6.31
CA PRO A 26 12.08 17.12 6.88
C PRO A 26 10.95 17.61 5.97
N LEU A 27 11.01 17.36 4.65
CA LEU A 27 9.93 17.71 3.73
C LEU A 27 8.70 16.83 3.92
N LYS A 28 8.86 15.64 4.50
CA LYS A 28 7.76 14.71 4.73
C LYS A 28 7.20 14.91 6.13
N LEU A 29 5.90 15.16 6.20
CA LEU A 29 5.17 15.24 7.46
C LEU A 29 4.04 14.22 7.45
N LEU A 30 4.15 13.19 8.29
CA LEU A 30 3.10 12.21 8.50
C LEU A 30 2.20 12.68 9.63
N ILE A 31 0.90 12.81 9.35
CA ILE A 31 -0.10 13.42 10.22
C ILE A 31 -1.06 12.33 10.70
N LYS A 32 -1.20 12.20 12.01
CA LYS A 32 -2.10 11.28 12.69
C LYS A 32 -3.13 12.02 13.53
N TYR A 33 -4.26 11.38 13.76
CA TYR A 33 -5.28 11.87 14.68
C TYR A 33 -5.93 10.66 15.37
N GLU A 34 -5.87 10.64 16.70
CA GLU A 34 -6.27 9.47 17.49
C GLU A 34 -7.72 9.04 17.24
N GLY A 35 -7.90 7.79 16.81
CA GLY A 35 -9.21 7.20 16.54
C GLY A 35 -9.67 7.27 15.09
N PHE A 36 -8.88 7.90 14.21
CA PHE A 36 -9.25 8.17 12.83
C PHE A 36 -8.13 7.72 11.87
N THR A 37 -8.52 7.45 10.63
CA THR A 37 -7.60 7.01 9.57
C THR A 37 -6.92 8.20 8.91
N GLY A 38 -5.82 7.95 8.19
CA GLY A 38 -5.24 8.96 7.30
C GLY A 38 -6.23 9.44 6.24
N HIS A 39 -7.11 8.56 5.75
CA HIS A 39 -8.13 8.92 4.78
C HIS A 39 -9.14 9.93 5.35
N ASP A 40 -9.52 9.80 6.63
CA ASP A 40 -10.36 10.79 7.32
C ASP A 40 -9.66 12.14 7.40
N ILE A 41 -8.39 12.15 7.79
CA ILE A 41 -7.57 13.37 7.87
C ILE A 41 -7.48 14.04 6.49
N GLN A 42 -7.14 13.28 5.45
CA GLN A 42 -7.07 13.79 4.08
C GLN A 42 -8.40 14.42 3.64
N ASN A 43 -9.54 13.82 3.99
CA ASN A 43 -10.87 14.39 3.71
C ASN A 43 -11.12 15.70 4.47
N TRP A 44 -10.71 15.81 5.74
CA TRP A 44 -10.86 17.06 6.51
C TRP A 44 -10.05 18.21 5.91
N PHE A 45 -8.81 17.94 5.51
CA PHE A 45 -7.97 18.92 4.81
C PHE A 45 -8.57 19.30 3.46
N MET A 46 -9.03 18.32 2.68
CA MET A 46 -9.66 18.56 1.37
C MET A 46 -10.92 19.42 1.49
N ASN A 47 -11.75 19.22 2.53
CA ASN A 47 -12.93 20.05 2.81
C ASN A 47 -12.55 21.50 3.14
N ALA A 48 -11.34 21.75 3.64
CA ALA A 48 -10.78 23.08 3.84
C ALA A 48 -10.03 23.61 2.61
N HIS A 49 -10.07 22.89 1.48
CA HIS A 49 -9.32 23.16 0.24
C HIS A 49 -7.80 23.07 0.40
N ILE A 50 -7.32 22.18 1.26
CA ILE A 50 -5.91 21.81 1.40
C ILE A 50 -5.75 20.38 0.91
N TYR A 51 -4.89 20.17 -0.08
CA TYR A 51 -4.69 18.85 -0.69
C TYR A 51 -3.40 18.24 -0.17
N LEU A 52 -3.54 17.15 0.59
CA LEU A 52 -2.42 16.31 1.01
C LEU A 52 -2.04 15.36 -0.14
N GLU A 53 -0.85 14.76 -0.06
CA GLU A 53 -0.31 13.92 -1.14
C GLU A 53 -1.02 12.56 -1.22
N LEU A 54 -1.08 11.86 -0.09
CA LEU A 54 -1.67 10.53 0.03
C LEU A 54 -2.04 10.22 1.47
N ALA A 55 -2.76 9.12 1.68
CA ALA A 55 -3.08 8.59 2.99
C ALA A 55 -3.20 7.07 2.96
N ASP A 56 -2.97 6.46 4.12
CA ASP A 56 -3.32 5.08 4.44
C ASP A 56 -4.21 5.03 5.70
N ASP A 57 -4.53 3.83 6.20
CA ASP A 57 -5.36 3.71 7.41
C ASP A 57 -4.67 4.24 8.68
N TYR A 58 -3.37 4.52 8.65
CA TYR A 58 -2.61 4.99 9.81
C TYR A 58 -2.44 6.51 9.85
N GLN A 59 -2.17 7.14 8.71
CA GLN A 59 -1.72 8.52 8.62
C GLN A 59 -1.95 9.15 7.24
N ALA A 60 -1.95 10.48 7.19
CA ALA A 60 -1.90 11.24 5.94
C ALA A 60 -0.52 11.89 5.76
N LEU A 61 -0.04 11.93 4.52
CA LEU A 61 1.26 12.51 4.16
C LEU A 61 1.09 13.92 3.58
N ALA A 62 1.78 14.89 4.17
CA ALA A 62 2.06 16.17 3.54
C ALA A 62 3.51 16.21 3.00
N ILE A 63 3.66 16.63 1.74
CA ILE A 63 4.96 17.03 1.19
C ILE A 63 5.03 18.56 1.30
N LEU A 64 5.92 19.04 2.16
CA LEU A 64 6.04 20.46 2.47
C LEU A 64 6.74 21.23 1.33
N PRO A 65 6.28 22.45 0.99
CA PRO A 65 7.00 23.31 0.07
C PRO A 65 8.39 23.67 0.58
N LEU A 66 9.35 23.81 -0.34
CA LEU A 66 10.64 24.45 -0.05
C LEU A 66 10.47 25.97 0.03
N TRP A 67 9.80 26.44 1.09
CA TRP A 67 9.52 27.87 1.27
C TRP A 67 10.79 28.73 1.14
N HIS A 68 10.70 29.79 0.34
CA HIS A 68 11.77 30.77 0.09
C HIS A 68 11.24 32.21 0.08
N HIS A 69 12.10 33.20 0.25
CA HIS A 69 11.67 34.58 0.53
C HIS A 69 10.71 35.20 -0.51
N ASP A 70 10.86 34.84 -1.78
CA ASP A 70 9.99 35.30 -2.88
C ASP A 70 8.82 34.36 -3.20
N ASP A 71 8.54 33.36 -2.36
CA ASP A 71 7.44 32.43 -2.62
C ASP A 71 6.07 33.09 -2.40
N THR A 72 5.08 32.64 -3.17
CA THR A 72 3.69 33.12 -3.11
C THR A 72 2.77 32.13 -2.41
N TYR A 73 3.34 31.19 -1.63
CA TYR A 73 2.56 30.17 -0.95
C TYR A 73 1.69 30.80 0.14
N LEU A 74 0.42 30.39 0.18
CA LEU A 74 -0.59 30.96 1.09
C LEU A 74 -0.43 30.42 2.53
N PHE A 75 0.75 30.61 3.13
CA PHE A 75 1.11 30.02 4.41
C PHE A 75 0.19 30.46 5.56
N ASP A 76 -0.09 31.76 5.66
CA ASP A 76 -0.97 32.26 6.73
C ASP A 76 -2.42 31.77 6.56
N SER A 77 -2.85 31.58 5.30
CA SER A 77 -4.16 30.99 5.01
C SER A 77 -4.20 29.50 5.37
N LEU A 78 -3.12 28.76 5.12
CA LEU A 78 -2.97 27.37 5.53
C LEU A 78 -3.13 27.23 7.05
N LEU A 79 -2.40 28.02 7.84
CA LEU A 79 -2.47 27.96 9.30
C LEU A 79 -3.89 28.30 9.80
N ARG A 80 -4.48 29.39 9.30
CA ARG A 80 -5.84 29.79 9.69
C ARG A 80 -6.88 28.71 9.37
N LYS A 81 -6.79 28.08 8.20
CA LYS A 81 -7.69 26.98 7.82
C LYS A 81 -7.58 25.77 8.75
N ILE A 82 -6.37 25.46 9.24
CA ILE A 82 -6.15 24.39 10.22
C ILE A 82 -6.75 24.79 11.58
N GLU A 83 -6.51 26.02 12.03
CA GLU A 83 -7.05 26.56 13.28
C GLU A 83 -8.58 26.56 13.30
N ASP A 84 -9.22 26.91 12.17
CA ASP A 84 -10.68 26.97 12.04
C ASP A 84 -11.33 25.59 11.82
N MET A 85 -10.54 24.54 11.56
CA MET A 85 -11.05 23.21 11.24
C MET A 85 -11.87 22.63 12.40
N ILE A 86 -13.05 22.07 12.11
CA ILE A 86 -13.87 21.42 13.14
C ILE A 86 -13.59 19.92 13.10
N LEU A 87 -12.92 19.41 14.13
CA LEU A 87 -12.54 18.01 14.24
C LEU A 87 -13.46 17.24 15.18
N PRO A 88 -13.72 15.94 14.90
CA PRO A 88 -14.43 15.09 15.84
C PRO A 88 -13.61 14.88 17.12
N LYS A 89 -14.30 14.53 18.22
CA LYS A 89 -13.62 14.12 19.44
C LYS A 89 -12.78 12.87 19.18
N LYS A 90 -11.54 12.86 19.67
CA LYS A 90 -10.64 11.71 19.63
C LYS A 90 -11.31 10.45 20.19
N SER A 91 -10.93 9.30 19.65
CA SER A 91 -11.44 7.99 20.03
C SER A 91 -10.31 6.96 20.01
N VAL A 92 -10.55 5.76 20.54
CA VAL A 92 -9.56 4.68 20.48
C VAL A 92 -9.41 4.20 19.04
N SER A 93 -8.18 4.22 18.52
CA SER A 93 -7.89 3.65 17.20
C SER A 93 -8.16 2.15 17.19
N LYS A 94 -8.91 1.71 16.18
CA LYS A 94 -9.14 0.28 15.92
C LYS A 94 -8.18 -0.29 14.88
N VAL A 95 -7.35 0.55 14.27
CA VAL A 95 -6.44 0.14 13.20
C VAL A 95 -5.26 -0.60 13.82
N LYS A 96 -5.14 -1.88 13.51
CA LYS A 96 -4.02 -2.72 13.95
C LYS A 96 -2.82 -2.53 13.02
N GLN A 97 -1.63 -2.66 13.59
CA GLN A 97 -0.39 -2.67 12.81
C GLN A 97 -0.34 -3.96 11.98
N THR A 98 -0.17 -3.81 10.67
CA THR A 98 -0.02 -4.92 9.73
C THR A 98 1.42 -5.42 9.80
N GLN A 99 1.61 -6.70 10.10
CA GLN A 99 2.90 -7.36 9.95
C GLN A 99 3.18 -7.54 8.46
N LEU A 100 4.31 -7.07 7.94
CA LEU A 100 4.68 -7.23 6.53
C LEU A 100 5.56 -8.45 6.32
N LEU A 101 5.57 -9.00 5.11
CA LEU A 101 6.48 -10.09 4.74
C LEU A 101 7.92 -9.54 4.64
N THR A 102 8.83 -10.13 5.41
CA THR A 102 10.26 -9.72 5.44
C THR A 102 11.21 -10.81 4.97
N THR A 103 10.70 -11.96 4.51
CA THR A 103 11.51 -13.07 4.02
C THR A 103 11.98 -12.84 2.59
N GLU A 104 13.10 -13.46 2.20
CA GLU A 104 13.53 -13.47 0.81
C GLU A 104 12.53 -14.21 -0.10
N GLY A 105 12.55 -13.88 -1.39
CA GLY A 105 11.68 -14.45 -2.41
C GLY A 105 12.40 -14.68 -3.73
N ASN A 106 12.00 -15.72 -4.46
CA ASN A 106 12.48 -15.96 -5.83
C ASN A 106 11.49 -15.36 -6.82
N TYR A 107 11.95 -14.39 -7.61
CA TYR A 107 11.16 -13.73 -8.64
C TYR A 107 11.48 -14.26 -10.04
N LYS A 108 10.44 -14.55 -10.81
CA LYS A 108 10.53 -14.93 -12.22
C LYS A 108 9.81 -13.87 -13.08
N PRO A 109 10.53 -13.11 -13.93
CA PRO A 109 9.90 -12.17 -14.87
C PRO A 109 9.16 -12.96 -15.95
N LYS A 110 7.91 -13.31 -15.68
CA LYS A 110 7.08 -14.13 -16.58
C LYS A 110 5.83 -13.39 -17.03
N ARG A 111 5.55 -13.50 -18.32
CA ARG A 111 4.23 -13.20 -18.87
C ARG A 111 3.40 -14.47 -18.78
N PHE A 112 2.31 -14.43 -18.02
CA PHE A 112 1.42 -15.58 -17.90
C PHE A 112 0.47 -15.59 -19.10
N GLU A 113 0.49 -16.67 -19.86
CA GLU A 113 -0.50 -16.92 -20.93
C GLU A 113 -1.81 -17.47 -20.35
N TYR A 114 -1.69 -18.34 -19.34
CA TYR A 114 -2.82 -18.97 -18.67
C TYR A 114 -2.68 -18.84 -17.15
N VAL A 115 -3.79 -18.52 -16.48
CA VAL A 115 -3.85 -18.31 -15.03
C VAL A 115 -5.10 -18.98 -14.46
N THR A 116 -5.01 -19.43 -13.22
CA THR A 116 -6.14 -20.08 -12.54
C THR A 116 -6.18 -19.71 -11.06
N TRP A 117 -7.38 -19.70 -10.47
CA TRP A 117 -7.56 -19.49 -9.04
C TRP A 117 -7.30 -20.79 -8.29
N CYS A 118 -6.27 -20.81 -7.46
CA CYS A 118 -5.88 -21.96 -6.65
C CYS A 118 -6.20 -21.72 -5.17
N ASP A 119 -6.72 -22.72 -4.48
CA ASP A 119 -6.85 -22.69 -3.02
C ASP A 119 -5.47 -22.36 -2.39
N LEU A 120 -5.44 -21.45 -1.41
CA LEU A 120 -4.20 -21.04 -0.73
C LEU A 120 -3.39 -22.25 -0.24
N LYS A 121 -4.06 -23.24 0.36
CA LYS A 121 -3.47 -24.48 0.86
C LYS A 121 -2.77 -25.34 -0.20
N LYS A 122 -3.05 -25.11 -1.49
CA LYS A 122 -2.49 -25.84 -2.64
C LYS A 122 -1.59 -24.96 -3.52
N ALA A 123 -1.36 -23.70 -3.11
CA ALA A 123 -0.64 -22.73 -3.91
C ALA A 123 0.88 -22.76 -3.70
N LYS A 124 1.35 -23.42 -2.62
CA LYS A 124 2.78 -23.55 -2.31
C LYS A 124 3.56 -24.10 -3.51
N GLY A 125 4.69 -23.46 -3.81
CA GLY A 125 5.58 -23.80 -4.91
C GLY A 125 5.14 -23.30 -6.29
N LYS A 126 3.93 -22.74 -6.43
CA LYS A 126 3.44 -22.17 -7.69
C LYS A 126 3.90 -20.73 -7.86
N VAL A 127 3.94 -20.26 -9.11
CA VAL A 127 4.25 -18.86 -9.42
C VAL A 127 2.98 -18.02 -9.29
N LEU A 128 3.07 -16.96 -8.49
CA LEU A 128 1.99 -16.00 -8.29
C LEU A 128 1.72 -15.19 -9.56
N ALA A 129 0.47 -15.09 -9.99
CA ALA A 129 0.10 -14.39 -11.21
C ALA A 129 -0.50 -12.98 -10.99
N ARG A 130 -0.79 -12.59 -9.74
CA ARG A 130 -1.31 -11.27 -9.37
C ARG A 130 -0.78 -10.85 -8.00
N HIS A 131 -0.46 -9.57 -7.81
CA HIS A 131 0.00 -9.02 -6.52
C HIS A 131 -0.98 -9.32 -5.38
N ILE A 132 -0.43 -9.53 -4.19
CA ILE A 132 -1.18 -9.59 -2.93
C ILE A 132 -0.93 -8.30 -2.17
N VAL A 133 -2.01 -7.56 -1.90
CA VAL A 133 -1.99 -6.20 -1.34
C VAL A 133 -2.94 -6.14 -0.13
N PRO A 134 -2.43 -6.23 1.10
CA PRO A 134 -3.22 -6.05 2.31
C PRO A 134 -3.49 -4.56 2.56
N TYR A 135 -4.68 -4.28 3.11
CA TYR A 135 -5.08 -2.96 3.59
C TYR A 135 -5.36 -3.03 5.10
N PRO A 136 -4.64 -2.23 5.91
CA PRO A 136 -3.51 -1.37 5.54
C PRO A 136 -2.21 -2.15 5.26
N PRO A 137 -1.18 -1.56 4.61
CA PRO A 137 -1.08 -0.17 4.12
C PRO A 137 -1.49 0.03 2.65
N GLY A 138 -1.97 -0.99 1.94
CA GLY A 138 -2.38 -0.85 0.53
C GLY A 138 -1.25 -0.87 -0.49
N ILE A 139 -0.10 -1.44 -0.13
CA ILE A 139 1.03 -1.72 -1.04
C ILE A 139 1.31 -3.22 -1.15
N PRO A 140 1.84 -3.71 -2.29
CA PRO A 140 2.12 -5.14 -2.47
C PRO A 140 3.14 -5.68 -1.46
N ILE A 141 2.83 -6.84 -0.90
CA ILE A 141 3.75 -7.61 -0.03
C ILE A 141 4.25 -8.90 -0.68
N ILE A 142 3.53 -9.40 -1.69
CA ILE A 142 3.93 -10.55 -2.51
C ILE A 142 3.68 -10.16 -3.96
N PHE A 143 4.73 -10.20 -4.77
CA PHE A 143 4.69 -9.74 -6.14
C PHE A 143 4.33 -10.85 -7.12
N LYS A 144 3.52 -10.51 -8.13
CA LYS A 144 3.35 -11.33 -9.32
C LYS A 144 4.74 -11.74 -9.86
N GLY A 145 4.95 -13.03 -10.09
CA GLY A 145 6.23 -13.61 -10.50
C GLY A 145 6.99 -14.30 -9.37
N GLU A 146 6.60 -14.09 -8.11
CA GLU A 146 7.19 -14.80 -6.98
C GLU A 146 6.69 -16.24 -6.85
N THR A 147 7.55 -17.13 -6.37
CA THR A 147 7.16 -18.49 -6.00
C THR A 147 6.55 -18.50 -4.60
N ILE A 148 5.30 -18.95 -4.47
CA ILE A 148 4.54 -18.92 -3.22
C ILE A 148 5.17 -19.87 -2.20
N THR A 149 5.51 -19.37 -1.01
CA THR A 149 6.10 -20.13 0.10
C THR A 149 5.07 -20.47 1.18
N GLU A 150 5.45 -21.31 2.16
CA GLU A 150 4.60 -21.62 3.32
C GLU A 150 4.35 -20.35 4.16
N ASN A 151 5.41 -19.61 4.49
CA ASN A 151 5.34 -18.39 5.31
C ASN A 151 4.43 -17.33 4.66
N MET A 152 4.43 -17.22 3.33
CA MET A 152 3.50 -16.35 2.60
C MET A 152 2.04 -16.77 2.81
N ILE A 153 1.77 -18.08 2.79
CA ILE A 153 0.41 -18.62 2.98
C ILE A 153 -0.05 -18.39 4.43
N GLU A 154 0.82 -18.64 5.41
CA GLU A 154 0.55 -18.41 6.83
C GLU A 154 0.19 -16.94 7.09
N LEU A 155 1.05 -16.00 6.66
CA LEU A 155 0.83 -14.57 6.81
C LEU A 155 -0.46 -14.10 6.13
N VAL A 156 -0.74 -14.61 4.94
CA VAL A 156 -2.00 -14.30 4.24
C VAL A 156 -3.22 -14.80 5.01
N ASN A 157 -3.15 -16.01 5.60
CA ASN A 157 -4.25 -16.50 6.42
C ASN A 157 -4.46 -15.64 7.67
N GLU A 158 -3.39 -15.16 8.32
CA GLU A 158 -3.50 -14.24 9.47
C GLU A 158 -4.25 -12.94 9.11
N TYR A 159 -3.99 -12.37 7.93
CA TYR A 159 -4.77 -11.21 7.47
C TYR A 159 -6.25 -11.53 7.28
N LEU A 160 -6.56 -12.69 6.68
CA LEU A 160 -7.94 -13.10 6.44
C LEU A 160 -8.67 -13.40 7.75
N GLU A 161 -7.99 -14.01 8.73
CA GLU A 161 -8.53 -14.30 10.07
C GLU A 161 -8.79 -13.04 10.89
N THR A 162 -7.98 -12.00 10.70
CA THR A 162 -8.17 -10.70 11.35
C THR A 162 -9.19 -9.80 10.65
N GLY A 163 -9.76 -10.25 9.53
CA GLY A 163 -10.75 -9.52 8.75
C GLY A 163 -10.17 -8.37 7.92
N MET A 164 -8.85 -8.37 7.70
CA MET A 164 -8.21 -7.39 6.83
C MET A 164 -8.64 -7.56 5.38
N ILE A 165 -8.71 -6.46 4.65
CA ILE A 165 -8.98 -6.48 3.21
C ILE A 165 -7.68 -6.86 2.50
N VAL A 166 -7.71 -7.89 1.66
CA VAL A 166 -6.54 -8.34 0.90
C VAL A 166 -6.89 -8.42 -0.59
N GLU A 167 -6.41 -7.47 -1.37
CA GLU A 167 -6.53 -7.54 -2.82
C GLU A 167 -5.62 -8.63 -3.40
N GLY A 168 -6.06 -9.23 -4.51
CA GLY A 168 -5.37 -10.38 -5.12
C GLY A 168 -5.88 -11.74 -4.63
N ILE A 169 -6.75 -11.75 -3.61
CA ILE A 169 -7.40 -12.94 -3.08
C ILE A 169 -8.90 -12.90 -3.33
N LYS A 170 -9.49 -14.04 -3.70
CA LYS A 170 -10.95 -14.21 -3.81
C LYS A 170 -11.35 -15.58 -3.29
N ASN A 171 -12.33 -15.64 -2.39
CA ASN A 171 -12.87 -16.90 -1.85
C ASN A 171 -11.77 -17.85 -1.30
N ASN A 172 -10.80 -17.33 -0.55
CA ASN A 172 -9.61 -18.07 -0.05
C ASN A 172 -8.74 -18.70 -1.15
N LYS A 173 -8.80 -18.14 -2.37
CA LYS A 173 -7.98 -18.52 -3.51
C LYS A 173 -7.07 -17.39 -3.95
N ILE A 174 -5.92 -17.78 -4.48
CA ILE A 174 -4.89 -16.91 -5.04
C ILE A 174 -4.70 -17.24 -6.52
N LEU A 175 -4.41 -16.22 -7.33
CA LEU A 175 -4.23 -16.40 -8.78
C LEU A 175 -2.81 -16.88 -9.07
N VAL A 176 -2.69 -18.05 -9.68
CA VAL A 176 -1.39 -18.67 -10.01
C VAL A 176 -1.30 -18.97 -11.50
N GLU A 177 -0.08 -19.23 -11.95
CA GLU A 177 0.16 -19.83 -13.26
C GLU A 177 -0.57 -21.17 -13.41
N ASP A 178 -1.18 -21.40 -14.58
CA ASP A 178 -1.79 -22.68 -14.92
C ASP A 178 -0.82 -23.57 -15.72
N ASP A 179 -0.16 -24.48 -15.02
CA ASP A 179 0.78 -25.46 -15.60
C ASP A 179 0.07 -26.48 -16.52
N LYS A 180 -1.25 -26.66 -16.39
CA LYS A 180 -1.97 -27.70 -17.13
C LYS A 180 -2.14 -27.36 -18.61
N MET A 181 -2.19 -26.10 -19.00
CA MET A 181 -2.31 -25.68 -20.41
C MET A 181 -0.95 -25.46 -21.08
N SER A 182 0.08 -25.10 -20.32
CA SER A 182 1.44 -24.92 -20.84
C SER A 182 2.11 -26.25 -21.24
N ALA A 183 1.72 -27.37 -20.59
CA ALA A 183 2.18 -28.71 -20.97
C ALA A 183 1.61 -29.21 -22.32
N PHE A 184 0.43 -28.76 -22.75
CA PHE A 184 -0.16 -29.18 -24.03
C PHE A 184 0.56 -28.57 -25.24
N ILE A 185 1.17 -27.40 -25.08
CA ILE A 185 1.87 -26.71 -26.19
C ILE A 185 3.25 -27.32 -26.45
N THR A 186 3.88 -27.96 -25.45
CA THR A 186 5.19 -28.61 -25.62
C THR A 186 5.17 -29.94 -26.39
N PHE A 187 4.01 -30.45 -26.82
CA PHE A 187 3.89 -31.75 -27.50
C PHE A 187 3.55 -31.69 -29.01
N GLU A 188 3.46 -30.52 -29.63
CA GLU A 188 3.33 -30.40 -31.09
C GLU A 188 4.67 -30.01 -31.75
N GLY A 189 5.63 -30.94 -31.73
CA GLY A 189 6.76 -30.94 -32.66
C GLY A 189 6.42 -31.85 -33.85
N PRO A 190 6.60 -31.43 -35.12
CA PRO A 190 6.20 -32.25 -36.25
C PRO A 190 7.10 -33.48 -36.41
N GLU A 191 6.53 -34.66 -36.15
CA GLU A 191 6.98 -35.90 -36.79
C GLU A 191 6.70 -35.79 -38.29
N GLY A 192 7.74 -35.88 -39.13
CA GLY A 192 7.53 -35.75 -40.57
C GLY A 192 8.79 -35.79 -41.44
N SER A 193 9.39 -36.98 -41.53
CA SER A 193 10.01 -37.56 -42.74
C SER A 193 10.80 -36.64 -43.70
N GLY A 194 12.14 -36.74 -43.66
CA GLY A 194 12.99 -36.44 -44.82
C GLY A 194 13.60 -37.74 -45.37
N LYS A 195 12.98 -38.31 -46.40
CA LYS A 195 13.58 -39.37 -47.23
C LYS A 195 14.62 -38.77 -48.17
N THR A 196 15.66 -39.57 -48.41
CA THR A 196 16.75 -39.46 -49.39
C THR A 196 16.29 -39.00 -50.78
N LEU A 197 17.04 -38.07 -51.38
CA LEU A 197 17.73 -38.17 -52.68
C LEU A 197 18.83 -37.10 -52.74
#